data_AF-A0A9D6CXE5-F1
#
_entry.id   AF-A0A9D6CXE5-F1
#
_cell.length_a   1.000
_cell.length_b   1.000
_cell.length_c   1.000
_cell.angle_alpha   90.00
_cell.angle_beta   90.00
_cell.angle_gamma   90.00
#
_symmetry.space_group_name_H-M   'P 1'
#
loop_
_entity.id
_entity.type
_entity.pdbx_description
1 polymer ?
#
loop_
_entity_poly.entity_id
_entity_poly.type
_entity_poly.pdbx_seq_one_letter_code
_entity_poly.pdbx_strand_id
1 'polypeptide(L)' 'MAILPFRPLWKAARAGDLSVGDAAPDFELPKYDKSGMVRLSDFRGSRPVVLVFGSYT' A
#
# COMPACT_ATOMS: atom_id res chain seq x y z
N MET A 1 -19.07 -19.45 25.52
CA MET A 1 -17.65 -19.13 25.80
C MET A 1 -16.87 -19.27 24.50
N ALA A 2 -16.64 -18.19 23.76
CA ALA A 2 -15.93 -18.27 22.48
C ALA A 2 -14.43 -18.06 22.73
N ILE A 3 -13.62 -19.07 22.42
CA ILE A 3 -12.16 -18.97 22.42
C ILE A 3 -11.77 -18.41 21.05
N LEU A 4 -11.54 -17.11 20.97
CA LEU A 4 -11.05 -16.49 19.74
C LEU A 4 -9.55 -16.80 19.58
N PRO A 5 -9.13 -17.44 18.48
CA PRO A 5 -7.72 -17.71 18.24
C PRO A 5 -7.01 -16.39 17.93
N PHE A 6 -6.29 -15.87 18.92
CA PHE A 6 -5.69 -14.53 18.92
C PHE A 6 -4.66 -14.29 17.78
N ARG A 7 -4.04 -15.34 17.24
CA ARG A 7 -2.99 -15.25 16.22
C ARG A 7 -3.50 -15.13 14.76
N PRO A 8 -4.45 -15.93 14.26
CA PRO A 8 -4.97 -15.77 12.89
C PRO A 8 -5.74 -14.45 12.69
N LEU A 9 -6.40 -13.93 13.72
CA LEU A 9 -7.16 -12.68 13.63
C LEU A 9 -6.28 -11.46 13.29
N TRP A 10 -5.03 -11.39 13.75
CA TRP A 10 -4.13 -10.28 13.43
C TRP A 10 -3.65 -10.25 11.99
N LYS A 11 -3.49 -11.42 11.36
CA LYS A 11 -3.17 -11.50 9.93
C LYS A 11 -4.35 -11.06 9.09
N ALA A 12 -5.57 -11.46 9.46
CA ALA A 12 -6.79 -11.02 8.79
C ALA A 12 -6.98 -9.50 8.89
N ALA A 13 -6.77 -8.91 10.07
CA ALA A 13 -6.88 -7.46 10.27
C ALA A 13 -5.81 -6.63 9.53
N ARG A 14 -4.72 -7.24 9.08
CA ARG A 14 -3.61 -6.57 8.38
C ARG A 14 -3.50 -6.92 6.89
N ALA A 15 -4.37 -7.79 6.39
CA ALA A 15 -4.33 -8.20 4.98
C ALA A 15 -4.71 -7.06 4.02
N GLY A 16 -5.52 -6.10 4.49
CA GLY A 16 -6.15 -5.10 3.63
C GLY A 16 -7.20 -5.72 2.71
N ASP A 17 -7.84 -4.89 1.90
CA ASP A 17 -8.95 -5.28 1.02
C ASP A 17 -8.58 -5.24 -0.48
N LEU A 18 -7.29 -5.13 -0.81
CA LEU A 18 -6.81 -4.96 -2.19
C LEU A 18 -6.75 -6.30 -2.94
N SER A 19 -7.45 -6.39 -4.07
CA SER A 19 -7.52 -7.58 -4.93
C SER A 19 -6.82 -7.38 -6.27
N VAL A 20 -6.52 -8.48 -6.97
CA VAL A 20 -5.94 -8.43 -8.33
C VAL A 20 -6.95 -7.83 -9.31
N GLY A 21 -6.52 -6.81 -10.05
CA GLY A 21 -7.37 -6.08 -10.99
C GLY A 21 -7.99 -4.80 -10.40
N ASP A 22 -7.96 -4.64 -9.07
CA ASP A 22 -8.39 -3.40 -8.44
C ASP A 22 -7.46 -2.25 -8.81
N ALA A 23 -8.03 -1.05 -8.89
CA ALA A 23 -7.23 0.16 -9.02
C ALA A 23 -6.39 0.34 -7.74
N ALA A 24 -5.06 0.43 -7.90
CA ALA A 24 -4.17 0.71 -6.78
C ALA A 24 -4.58 2.02 -6.08
N PRO A 25 -4.78 2.04 -4.75
CA PRO A 25 -5.18 3.22 -4.00
C PRO A 25 -4.23 4.40 -4.25
N ASP A 26 -4.80 5.59 -4.47
CA ASP A 26 -3.96 6.76 -4.71
C ASP A 26 -3.28 7.22 -3.41
N PHE A 27 -2.11 7.81 -3.55
CA PHE A 27 -1.38 8.44 -2.45
C PHE A 27 -0.63 9.65 -2.96
N GLU A 28 -0.34 10.58 -2.05
CA GLU A 28 0.53 11.72 -2.29
C GLU A 28 1.60 11.76 -1.19
N LEU A 29 2.86 11.64 -1.58
CA LEU A 29 3.99 11.57 -0.66
C LEU A 29 5.06 12.60 -1.03
N PRO A 30 5.79 13.16 -0.05
CA PRO A 30 6.96 13.96 -0.35
C PRO A 30 8.06 13.07 -0.95
N LYS A 31 8.78 13.60 -1.94
CA LYS A 31 9.98 12.95 -2.46
C LYS A 31 11.08 12.98 -1.41
N TYR A 32 11.95 11.97 -1.45
CA TYR A 32 13.07 11.87 -0.52
C TYR A 32 14.00 13.10 -0.56
N ASP A 33 14.23 13.65 -1.74
CA ASP A 33 15.06 14.85 -1.97
C ASP A 33 14.36 16.16 -1.59
N LYS A 34 13.13 16.11 -1.07
CA LYS A 34 12.27 17.27 -0.75
C LYS A 34 11.98 18.21 -1.93
N SER A 35 12.20 17.76 -3.17
CA SER A 35 11.96 18.56 -4.37
C SER A 35 10.47 18.78 -4.68
N GLY A 36 9.58 18.07 -3.98
CA GLY A 36 8.15 18.25 -4.07
C GLY A 36 7.37 17.02 -3.67
N MET A 37 6.13 16.94 -4.15
CA MET A 37 5.22 15.82 -3.94
C MET A 37 5.25 14.87 -5.14
N VAL A 38 4.90 13.61 -4.90
CA VAL A 38 4.67 12.61 -5.92
C VAL A 38 3.31 11.95 -5.65
N ARG A 39 2.47 11.89 -6.69
CA ARG A 39 1.16 11.25 -6.62
C ARG A 39 1.13 10.00 -7.49
N LEU A 40 0.56 8.90 -7.00
CA LEU A 40 0.54 7.64 -7.74
C LEU A 40 -0.26 7.76 -9.05
N SER A 41 -1.39 8.49 -9.00
CA SER A 41 -2.26 8.67 -10.17
C SER A 41 -1.57 9.34 -11.36
N ASP A 42 -0.48 10.09 -11.15
CA ASP A 42 0.28 10.73 -12.22
C ASP A 42 1.04 9.72 -13.11
N PHE A 43 1.24 8.48 -12.65
CA PHE A 43 1.93 7.42 -13.39
C PHE A 43 0.99 6.42 -14.09
N ARG A 44 -0.32 6.49 -13.83
CA ARG A 44 -1.30 5.55 -14.37
C ARG A 44 -1.41 5.68 -15.89
N GLY A 45 -1.58 4.56 -16.61
CA GLY A 45 -1.85 4.54 -18.06
C GLY A 45 -0.65 4.77 -18.98
N SER A 46 0.44 5.37 -18.47
CA SER A 46 1.64 5.66 -19.28
C SER A 46 2.59 4.46 -19.41
N ARG A 47 2.73 3.68 -18.33
CA ARG A 47 3.61 2.51 -18.24
C ARG A 47 3.26 1.67 -17.01
N PRO A 48 3.67 0.39 -16.94
CA PRO A 48 3.57 -0.40 -15.72
C PRO A 48 4.31 0.28 -14.56
N VAL A 49 3.71 0.25 -13.37
CA VAL A 49 4.24 0.87 -12.14
C VAL A 49 4.44 -0.20 -11.07
N VAL A 50 5.58 -0.16 -10.38
CA VAL A 50 5.91 -1.05 -9.26
C VAL A 50 6.04 -0.21 -7.99
N LEU A 51 5.39 -0.65 -6.91
CA LEU A 51 5.52 -0.06 -5.58
C LEU A 51 6.42 -0.92 -4.71
N VAL A 52 7.45 -0.31 -4.13
CA VAL A 52 8.37 -0.96 -3.19
C VAL A 52 8.23 -0.27 -1.84
N PHE A 53 7.76 -1.01 -0.84
CA PHE A 53 7.65 -0.53 0.54
C PHE A 53 8.87 -0.99 1.33
N GLY A 54 9.61 -0.04 1.90
CA GLY A 54 10.82 -0.32 2.66
C GLY A 54 11.24 0.86 3.53
N SER A 55 12.13 0.58 4.47
CA SER A 55 12.80 1.55 5.34
C SER A 55 14.26 1.15 5.45
N TYR A 56 15.16 2.12 5.64
CA TYR A 56 16.54 1.85 6.04
C TYR A 56 16.63 2.05 7.55
N THR A 57 16.21 1.04 8.32
CA THR A 57 16.26 1.02 9.79
C THR A 57 16.37 -0.40 10.28
#